data_AF-A0ABD0R155-F1
#
_entry.id   AF-A0ABD0R155-F1
#
_cell.length_a   1.000
_cell.length_b   1.000
_cell.length_c   1.000
_cell.angle_alpha   90.00
_cell.angle_beta   90.00
_cell.angle_gamma   90.00
#
_symmetry.space_group_name_H-M   'P 1'
#
loop_
_entity.id
_entity.type
_entity.pdbx_description
1 polymer ?
#
loop_
_entity_poly.entity_id
_entity_poly.type
_entity_poly.pdbx_seq_one_letter_code
_entity_poly.pdbx_strand_id
1 'polypeptide(L)'
;MVGGNALNHNYRGSVERVGLQIMRDMHGHEDPEDLVDLVIRETFEHPARKWLAVKDGSFPIPDEGSRAGLGSLDTTLEPPACGQTVCDNTEVVRNYNHFWSFRRPKTVRYRVVNVFDDSQRKPTVTDQQIHLQHQHMNEAFSMYNITWELTVHNVSNSSLFNRLVLANCDISKVGDEDCDPECNHTLTGFDAGYCKPRTRCPEHKQANGVCDPECNCENYSYDNGDCCNPSITDVTKTCFNPASHL
;
A
#
# COMPACT_ATOMS: atom_id res chain seq x y z
N MET A 1 -15.81 9.69 7.19
CA MET A 1 -14.66 8.84 6.80
C MET A 1 -13.42 9.72 6.79
N VAL A 2 -12.49 9.49 7.70
CA VAL A 2 -11.17 10.15 7.71
C VAL A 2 -10.16 9.03 7.72
N GLY A 3 -9.45 8.86 6.61
CA GLY A 3 -8.50 7.77 6.43
C GLY A 3 -7.06 8.21 6.71
N GLY A 4 -6.32 7.32 7.37
CA GLY A 4 -4.87 7.27 7.42
C GLY A 4 -4.40 5.84 7.75
N ASN A 5 -3.28 5.42 7.17
CA ASN A 5 -2.51 4.18 7.40
C ASN A 5 -1.07 4.66 7.74
N ALA A 6 -0.21 4.03 8.55
CA ALA A 6 -0.05 2.67 9.02
C ALA A 6 0.62 2.68 10.41
N LEU A 7 0.64 1.52 11.09
CA LEU A 7 1.50 1.13 12.23
C LEU A 7 2.30 2.32 12.87
N ASN A 8 1.93 2.89 14.00
CA ASN A 8 1.54 2.15 15.20
C ASN A 8 0.64 2.87 16.21
N HIS A 9 -0.03 3.98 15.89
CA HIS A 9 -1.14 4.46 16.73
C HIS A 9 -2.25 5.06 15.87
N ASN A 10 -3.27 4.24 15.61
CA ASN A 10 -4.53 4.69 15.00
C ASN A 10 -5.60 4.73 16.10
N TYR A 11 -6.05 5.90 16.50
CA TYR A 11 -7.35 6.03 17.15
C TYR A 11 -8.39 6.00 16.04
N ARG A 12 -9.10 4.88 15.90
CA ARG A 12 -9.90 4.61 14.71
C ARG A 12 -11.11 3.81 15.10
N GLY A 13 -12.27 4.20 14.57
CA GLY A 13 -13.41 3.91 15.40
C GLY A 13 -14.85 4.02 15.11
N SER A 14 -15.61 3.38 16.01
CA SER A 14 -17.06 3.44 16.05
C SER A 14 -17.54 4.68 16.79
N VAL A 15 -18.07 5.62 16.03
CA VAL A 15 -19.29 6.28 16.48
C VAL A 15 -20.35 5.18 16.51
N GLU A 16 -20.86 4.82 17.68
CA GLU A 16 -21.90 3.77 17.86
C GLU A 16 -23.11 3.99 16.92
N ARG A 17 -23.33 5.24 16.50
CA ARG A 17 -24.33 5.60 15.50
C ARG A 17 -23.81 6.69 14.56
N VAL A 18 -23.25 6.30 13.42
CA VAL A 18 -23.23 7.20 12.25
C VAL A 18 -24.58 7.05 11.57
N GLY A 19 -25.52 7.93 11.92
CA GLY A 19 -26.78 8.08 11.20
C GLY A 19 -26.55 8.75 9.85
N LEU A 20 -25.91 8.07 8.91
CA LEU A 20 -26.02 8.45 7.50
C LEU A 20 -27.34 7.87 7.01
N GLN A 21 -28.36 8.71 6.90
CA GLN A 21 -29.58 8.34 6.21
C GLN A 21 -29.28 8.40 4.70
N ILE A 22 -28.49 7.43 4.22
CA ILE A 22 -27.87 7.37 2.87
C ILE A 22 -28.88 7.64 1.76
N MET A 23 -30.15 7.23 1.93
CA MET A 23 -31.18 7.49 0.92
C MET A 23 -31.58 8.97 0.81
N ARG A 24 -31.60 9.73 1.92
CA ARG A 24 -32.02 11.15 1.95
C ARG A 24 -30.87 12.09 1.57
N ASP A 25 -29.65 11.79 2.00
CA ASP A 25 -28.46 12.57 1.68
C ASP A 25 -28.09 12.50 0.19
N MET A 26 -28.29 11.33 -0.44
CA MET A 26 -28.13 11.17 -1.90
C MET A 26 -29.15 11.96 -2.73
N HIS A 27 -30.19 12.53 -2.09
CA HIS A 27 -31.20 13.40 -2.71
C HIS A 27 -31.12 14.87 -2.24
N GLY A 28 -30.15 15.24 -1.39
CA GLY A 28 -29.82 16.64 -1.06
C GLY A 28 -30.81 17.37 -0.15
N HIS A 29 -31.45 16.68 0.79
CA HIS A 29 -32.37 17.32 1.75
C HIS A 29 -31.89 17.17 3.19
N GLU A 30 -31.52 18.29 3.82
CA GLU A 30 -31.14 18.35 5.24
C GLU A 30 -32.37 18.72 6.11
N ASP A 31 -32.57 18.04 7.24
CA ASP A 31 -33.63 18.34 8.23
C ASP A 31 -32.98 18.86 9.53
N PRO A 32 -33.40 20.02 10.09
CA PRO A 32 -32.69 20.67 11.20
C PRO A 32 -32.69 19.93 12.55
N GLU A 33 -33.55 18.94 12.76
CA GLU A 33 -33.64 18.24 14.05
C GLU A 33 -32.57 17.14 14.24
N ASP A 34 -31.90 16.67 13.18
CA ASP A 34 -30.81 15.67 13.27
C ASP A 34 -29.46 16.28 13.72
N LEU A 35 -29.42 17.58 14.01
CA LEU A 35 -28.19 18.36 14.28
C LEU A 35 -27.64 18.22 15.70
N VAL A 36 -28.40 17.69 16.64
CA VAL A 36 -28.10 17.80 18.09
C VAL A 36 -27.09 16.73 18.57
N ASP A 37 -26.94 15.61 17.84
CA ASP A 37 -26.08 14.47 18.21
C ASP A 37 -24.75 14.39 17.42
N LEU A 38 -24.44 15.41 16.62
CA LEU A 38 -23.25 15.41 15.76
C LEU A 38 -21.97 15.83 16.51
N VAL A 39 -21.12 14.85 16.82
CA VAL A 39 -19.82 15.06 17.51
C VAL A 39 -18.74 15.62 16.57
N ILE A 40 -18.84 15.37 15.25
CA ILE A 40 -17.90 15.87 14.24
C ILE A 40 -18.66 16.50 13.08
N ARG A 41 -18.35 17.76 12.76
CA ARG A 41 -18.90 18.51 11.63
C ARG A 41 -17.77 19.00 10.73
N GLU A 42 -17.80 18.64 9.45
CA GLU A 42 -16.87 19.14 8.46
C GLU A 42 -17.62 19.54 7.19
N THR A 43 -17.30 20.71 6.65
CA THR A 43 -17.90 21.27 5.43
C THR A 43 -16.96 21.20 4.24
N PHE A 44 -15.68 20.81 4.45
CA PHE A 44 -14.65 20.66 3.43
C PHE A 44 -14.39 21.89 2.56
N GLU A 45 -14.86 23.08 2.96
CA GLU A 45 -14.66 24.32 2.19
C GLU A 45 -13.18 24.74 2.12
N HIS A 46 -12.34 24.27 3.05
CA HIS A 46 -10.92 24.65 3.15
C HIS A 46 -10.02 23.45 3.51
N PRO A 47 -9.95 22.42 2.66
CA PRO A 47 -9.36 21.14 3.03
C PRO A 47 -7.86 21.26 3.30
N ALA A 48 -7.12 22.03 2.48
CA ALA A 48 -5.68 22.25 2.64
C ALA A 48 -5.27 23.01 3.92
N ARG A 49 -6.21 23.64 4.62
CA ARG A 49 -5.95 24.33 5.91
C ARG A 49 -6.33 23.49 7.11
N LYS A 50 -7.33 22.61 6.96
CA LYS A 50 -7.91 21.81 8.06
C LYS A 50 -7.43 20.36 8.07
N TRP A 51 -6.88 19.89 6.95
CA TRP A 51 -6.47 18.50 6.73
C TRP A 51 -5.02 18.47 6.26
N LEU A 52 -4.23 17.59 6.88
CA LEU A 52 -2.85 17.30 6.51
C LEU A 52 -2.78 15.91 5.89
N ALA A 53 -1.98 15.76 4.84
CA ALA A 53 -1.69 14.45 4.27
C ALA A 53 -0.76 13.70 5.23
N VAL A 54 -1.15 12.48 5.61
CA VAL A 54 -0.41 11.61 6.56
C VAL A 54 1.05 11.37 6.13
N LYS A 55 1.34 11.51 4.82
CA LYS A 55 2.65 11.27 4.23
C LYS A 55 3.73 12.29 4.65
N ASP A 56 3.36 13.43 5.22
CA ASP A 56 4.27 14.54 5.50
C ASP A 56 4.70 14.67 6.99
N GLY A 57 4.55 13.58 7.77
CA GLY A 57 5.49 13.32 8.88
C GLY A 57 5.28 14.03 10.21
N SER A 58 4.07 14.44 10.58
CA SER A 58 3.76 14.76 11.98
C SER A 58 2.37 14.28 12.38
N PHE A 59 2.31 13.40 13.37
CA PHE A 59 1.06 12.90 13.95
C PHE A 59 0.31 14.05 14.66
N PRO A 60 -1.03 14.12 14.57
CA PRO A 60 -1.80 15.05 15.38
C PRO A 60 -1.57 14.77 16.87
N ILE A 61 -1.27 15.80 17.65
CA ILE A 61 -1.14 15.70 19.11
C ILE A 61 -2.55 15.82 19.71
N PRO A 62 -2.96 14.92 20.62
CA PRO A 62 -4.24 15.06 21.31
C PRO A 62 -4.30 16.37 22.10
N ASP A 63 -5.37 17.11 21.93
CA ASP A 63 -5.65 18.32 22.71
C ASP A 63 -6.21 17.90 24.09
N GLU A 64 -5.41 18.05 25.15
CA GLU A 64 -5.81 17.77 26.55
C GLU A 64 -6.73 18.86 27.14
N GLY A 65 -7.30 19.74 26.31
CA GLY A 65 -8.28 20.73 26.73
C GLY A 65 -9.53 20.08 27.33
N SER A 66 -9.70 20.24 28.65
CA SER A 66 -10.94 19.87 29.34
C SER A 66 -12.12 20.63 28.74
N ARG A 67 -12.90 19.98 27.86
CA ARG A 67 -14.18 20.52 27.40
C ARG A 67 -15.19 20.41 28.53
N ALA A 68 -15.41 21.53 29.22
CA ALA A 68 -16.43 21.65 30.23
C ALA A 68 -17.81 21.35 29.64
N GLY A 69 -18.48 20.30 30.14
CA GLY A 69 -19.94 20.19 30.07
C GLY A 69 -20.56 18.96 29.40
N LEU A 70 -19.80 18.08 28.74
CA LEU A 70 -20.33 16.81 28.23
C LEU A 70 -19.75 15.65 29.05
N GLY A 71 -20.63 14.83 29.63
CA GLY A 71 -20.23 13.60 30.31
C GLY A 71 -19.34 12.73 29.41
N SER A 72 -18.50 11.90 30.04
CA SER A 72 -17.52 11.03 29.38
C SER A 72 -18.18 10.13 28.33
N LEU A 73 -18.32 10.64 27.11
CA LEU A 73 -18.66 9.85 25.95
C LEU A 73 -17.48 8.93 25.71
N ASP A 74 -17.73 7.63 25.69
CA ASP A 74 -16.75 6.65 25.28
C ASP A 74 -16.48 6.85 23.79
N THR A 75 -15.50 7.69 23.50
CA THR A 75 -14.94 7.89 22.17
C THR A 75 -13.74 6.96 21.97
N THR A 76 -13.63 5.86 22.72
CA THR A 76 -12.67 4.83 22.35
C THR A 76 -13.17 4.17 21.11
N LEU A 77 -12.22 3.91 20.23
CA LEU A 77 -12.59 3.43 18.96
C LEU A 77 -11.69 2.28 18.50
N GLU A 78 -12.33 1.19 18.07
CA GLU A 78 -11.64 -0.05 17.70
C GLU A 78 -11.36 -0.15 16.19
N PRO A 79 -10.13 -0.53 15.78
CA PRO A 79 -9.80 -0.74 14.39
C PRO A 79 -10.51 -1.99 13.83
N PRO A 80 -11.15 -1.91 12.65
CA PRO A 80 -11.72 -3.08 12.01
C PRO A 80 -10.62 -4.06 11.57
N ALA A 81 -10.99 -5.33 11.44
CA ALA A 81 -10.10 -6.34 10.87
C ALA A 81 -9.60 -5.89 9.48
N CYS A 82 -8.30 -6.07 9.22
CA CYS A 82 -7.69 -5.74 7.94
C CYS A 82 -8.48 -6.35 6.77
N GLY A 83 -8.72 -5.57 5.73
CA GLY A 83 -9.48 -6.00 4.55
C GLY A 83 -10.98 -5.75 4.59
N GLN A 84 -11.51 -5.05 5.61
CA GLN A 84 -12.89 -4.55 5.59
C GLN A 84 -12.93 -3.09 5.10
N THR A 85 -13.17 -2.90 3.81
CA THR A 85 -13.51 -1.62 3.19
C THR A 85 -15.03 -1.42 3.21
N VAL A 86 -15.50 -0.20 2.86
CA VAL A 86 -16.94 0.05 2.64
C VAL A 86 -17.53 -0.90 1.58
N CYS A 87 -16.70 -1.37 0.64
CA CYS A 87 -17.10 -2.33 -0.37
C CYS A 87 -17.27 -3.76 0.19
N ASP A 88 -16.71 -4.05 1.36
CA ASP A 88 -16.86 -5.34 2.05
C ASP A 88 -18.09 -5.36 2.99
N ASN A 89 -18.78 -4.21 3.12
CA ASN A 89 -20.05 -4.15 3.82
C ASN A 89 -21.15 -4.86 3.01
N THR A 90 -21.73 -5.89 3.62
CA THR A 90 -22.72 -6.76 2.97
C THR A 90 -23.99 -6.01 2.55
N GLU A 91 -24.41 -4.97 3.27
CA GLU A 91 -25.55 -4.13 2.88
C GLU A 91 -25.22 -3.26 1.68
N VAL A 92 -24.00 -2.69 1.60
CA VAL A 92 -23.54 -1.93 0.43
C VAL A 92 -23.53 -2.82 -0.81
N VAL A 93 -22.93 -4.01 -0.73
CA VAL A 93 -22.91 -4.99 -1.83
C VAL A 93 -24.33 -5.40 -2.23
N ARG A 94 -25.19 -5.69 -1.24
CA ARG A 94 -26.59 -6.06 -1.48
C ARG A 94 -27.35 -4.95 -2.20
N ASN A 95 -27.16 -3.69 -1.80
CA ASN A 95 -27.83 -2.55 -2.41
C ASN A 95 -27.33 -2.26 -3.84
N TYR A 96 -26.02 -2.38 -4.12
CA TYR A 96 -25.48 -2.30 -5.49
C TYR A 96 -26.01 -3.41 -6.41
N ASN A 97 -26.35 -4.57 -5.84
CA ASN A 97 -26.98 -5.65 -6.57
C ASN A 97 -28.48 -5.46 -6.76
N HIS A 98 -29.16 -4.84 -5.79
CA HIS A 98 -30.61 -4.63 -5.84
C HIS A 98 -31.02 -3.43 -6.71
N PHE A 99 -30.30 -2.31 -6.63
CA PHE A 99 -30.67 -1.07 -7.31
C PHE A 99 -29.89 -0.90 -8.63
N TRP A 100 -30.57 -1.14 -9.76
CA TRP A 100 -29.98 -0.98 -11.10
C TRP A 100 -29.46 0.44 -11.35
N SER A 101 -30.03 1.46 -10.70
CA SER A 101 -29.58 2.85 -10.76
C SER A 101 -28.16 3.07 -10.26
N PHE A 102 -27.60 2.17 -9.45
CA PHE A 102 -26.21 2.22 -8.98
C PHE A 102 -25.20 1.60 -9.96
N ARG A 103 -25.70 0.89 -10.98
CA ARG A 103 -24.92 0.28 -12.08
C ARG A 103 -24.82 1.18 -13.31
N ARG A 104 -25.01 2.48 -13.12
CA ARG A 104 -24.74 3.49 -14.16
C ARG A 104 -23.30 3.34 -14.67
N PRO A 105 -23.03 3.70 -15.94
CA PRO A 105 -21.68 3.70 -16.47
C PRO A 105 -20.71 4.43 -15.54
N LYS A 106 -19.54 3.84 -15.30
CA LYS A 106 -18.49 4.40 -14.45
C LYS A 106 -17.20 4.45 -15.24
N THR A 107 -16.45 5.54 -15.09
CA THR A 107 -15.09 5.65 -15.61
C THR A 107 -14.11 5.63 -14.45
N VAL A 108 -13.24 4.63 -14.42
CA VAL A 108 -12.16 4.52 -13.44
C VAL A 108 -10.90 5.13 -14.03
N ARG A 109 -10.46 6.25 -13.45
CA ARG A 109 -9.22 6.93 -13.83
C ARG A 109 -8.07 6.32 -13.06
N TYR A 110 -7.05 5.86 -13.77
CA TYR A 110 -5.84 5.35 -13.17
C TYR A 110 -4.60 5.91 -13.85
N ARG A 111 -3.49 5.91 -13.11
CA ARG A 111 -2.22 6.40 -13.58
C ARG A 111 -1.19 5.28 -13.48
N VAL A 112 -0.52 4.99 -14.59
CA VAL A 112 0.70 4.19 -14.58
C VAL A 112 1.87 5.13 -14.38
N VAL A 113 2.63 4.93 -13.30
CA VAL A 113 3.90 5.61 -13.08
C VAL A 113 5.00 4.69 -13.60
N ASN A 114 5.60 5.02 -14.74
CA ASN A 114 6.65 4.20 -15.36
C ASN A 114 8.01 4.78 -15.01
N VAL A 115 8.83 4.00 -14.32
CA VAL A 115 10.15 4.44 -13.86
C VAL A 115 11.21 4.05 -14.90
N PHE A 116 12.12 4.97 -15.18
CA PHE A 116 13.24 4.82 -16.09
C PHE A 116 14.56 5.02 -15.34
N ASP A 117 15.65 4.54 -15.95
CA ASP A 117 16.99 5.04 -15.61
C ASP A 117 17.12 6.55 -15.87
N ASP A 118 18.15 7.20 -15.31
CA ASP A 118 18.36 8.65 -15.46
C ASP A 118 18.54 9.06 -16.93
N SER A 119 18.96 8.13 -17.79
CA SER A 119 19.11 8.35 -19.23
C SER A 119 17.80 8.20 -20.02
N GLN A 120 16.69 7.84 -19.37
CA GLN A 120 15.39 7.59 -20.01
C GLN A 120 15.43 6.50 -21.11
N ARG A 121 16.37 5.55 -21.01
CA ARG A 121 16.56 4.48 -22.01
C ARG A 121 15.94 3.17 -21.59
N LYS A 122 15.82 2.93 -20.29
CA LYS A 122 15.34 1.65 -19.73
C LYS A 122 14.01 1.85 -18.99
N PRO A 123 12.85 1.72 -19.66
CA PRO A 123 11.56 1.71 -18.97
C PRO A 123 11.39 0.45 -18.11
N THR A 124 10.67 0.56 -16.99
CA THR A 124 10.25 -0.60 -16.19
C THR A 124 9.27 -1.49 -16.96
N VAL A 125 8.34 -0.87 -17.69
CA VAL A 125 7.40 -1.54 -18.59
C VAL A 125 7.33 -0.79 -19.93
N THR A 126 7.21 -1.53 -21.03
CA THR A 126 7.10 -0.93 -22.37
C THR A 126 5.72 -0.31 -22.59
N ASP A 127 5.63 0.67 -23.49
CA ASP A 127 4.35 1.27 -23.87
C ASP A 127 3.37 0.22 -24.40
N GLN A 128 3.85 -0.79 -25.13
CA GLN A 128 3.01 -1.88 -25.63
C GLN A 128 2.39 -2.69 -24.48
N GLN A 129 3.16 -2.99 -23.43
CA GLN A 129 2.64 -3.69 -22.25
C GLN A 129 1.57 -2.87 -21.54
N ILE A 130 1.78 -1.55 -21.38
CA ILE A 130 0.80 -0.65 -20.77
C ILE A 130 -0.51 -0.65 -21.57
N HIS A 131 -0.44 -0.49 -22.89
CA HIS A 131 -1.62 -0.45 -23.75
C HIS A 131 -2.37 -1.80 -23.78
N LEU A 132 -1.63 -2.91 -23.82
CA LEU A 132 -2.24 -4.24 -23.79
C LEU A 132 -2.97 -4.49 -22.47
N GLN A 133 -2.37 -4.12 -21.34
CA GLN A 133 -3.02 -4.24 -20.03
C GLN A 133 -4.25 -3.33 -19.93
N HIS A 134 -4.16 -2.10 -20.46
CA HIS A 134 -5.28 -1.16 -20.52
C HIS A 134 -6.47 -1.71 -21.33
N GLN A 135 -6.18 -2.34 -22.47
CA GLN A 135 -7.19 -3.00 -23.29
C GLN A 135 -7.87 -4.14 -22.51
N HIS A 136 -7.08 -5.03 -21.91
CA HIS A 136 -7.63 -6.14 -21.11
C HIS A 136 -8.48 -5.67 -19.92
N MET A 137 -8.12 -4.55 -19.28
CA MET A 137 -8.94 -3.96 -18.22
C MET A 137 -10.29 -3.47 -18.76
N ASN A 138 -10.32 -2.78 -19.90
CA ASN A 138 -11.59 -2.37 -20.50
C ASN A 138 -12.44 -3.56 -20.97
N GLU A 139 -11.82 -4.58 -21.57
CA GLU A 139 -12.50 -5.79 -22.00
C GLU A 139 -13.14 -6.53 -20.82
N ALA A 140 -12.37 -6.81 -19.76
CA ALA A 140 -12.82 -7.57 -18.60
C ALA A 140 -13.99 -6.90 -17.85
N PHE A 141 -14.04 -5.57 -17.85
CA PHE A 141 -15.03 -4.79 -17.10
C PHE A 141 -16.15 -4.20 -17.96
N SER A 142 -16.08 -4.37 -19.29
CA SER A 142 -17.06 -3.86 -20.26
C SER A 142 -18.50 -4.29 -19.93
N MET A 143 -18.70 -5.54 -19.51
CA MET A 143 -20.03 -6.09 -19.16
C MET A 143 -20.71 -5.37 -17.98
N TYR A 144 -19.94 -4.65 -17.17
CA TYR A 144 -20.44 -3.89 -16.01
C TYR A 144 -20.63 -2.40 -16.30
N ASN A 145 -20.50 -1.97 -17.56
CA ASN A 145 -20.43 -0.56 -17.95
C ASN A 145 -19.33 0.21 -17.21
N ILE A 146 -18.23 -0.46 -16.89
CA ILE A 146 -17.06 0.16 -16.28
C ILE A 146 -16.01 0.31 -17.37
N THR A 147 -15.63 1.57 -17.63
CA THR A 147 -14.52 1.92 -18.52
C THR A 147 -13.33 2.37 -17.69
N TRP A 148 -12.14 2.25 -18.26
CA TRP A 148 -10.91 2.68 -17.64
C TRP A 148 -10.29 3.81 -18.46
N GLU A 149 -9.79 4.83 -17.78
CA GLU A 149 -9.09 5.96 -18.38
C GLU A 149 -7.65 5.97 -17.88
N LEU A 150 -6.71 5.78 -18.80
CA LEU A 150 -5.29 5.67 -18.52
C LEU A 150 -4.60 7.04 -18.63
N THR A 151 -3.77 7.36 -17.64
CA THR A 151 -2.70 8.36 -17.77
C THR A 151 -1.35 7.71 -17.50
N VAL A 152 -0.31 8.09 -18.23
CA VAL A 152 1.05 7.59 -18.01
C VAL A 152 1.92 8.74 -17.49
N HIS A 153 2.65 8.51 -16.41
CA HIS A 153 3.61 9.46 -15.86
C HIS A 153 4.99 8.81 -15.79
N ASN A 154 5.92 9.32 -16.60
CA ASN A 154 7.27 8.79 -16.65
C ASN A 154 8.17 9.49 -15.63
N VAL A 155 8.95 8.72 -14.89
CA VAL A 155 9.91 9.22 -13.87
C VAL A 155 11.29 8.67 -14.21
N SER A 156 12.26 9.54 -14.51
CA SER A 156 13.66 9.13 -14.73
C SER A 156 14.44 9.27 -13.43
N ASN A 157 14.76 8.13 -12.80
CA ASN A 157 15.53 8.09 -11.56
C ASN A 157 16.16 6.69 -11.41
N SER A 158 17.48 6.57 -11.61
CA SER A 158 18.16 5.27 -11.55
C SER A 158 18.08 4.63 -10.16
N SER A 159 18.06 5.44 -9.09
CA SER A 159 17.90 4.92 -7.72
C SER A 159 16.53 4.27 -7.53
N LEU A 160 15.46 4.91 -7.99
CA LEU A 160 14.11 4.33 -7.97
C LEU A 160 13.98 3.13 -8.93
N PHE A 161 14.58 3.22 -10.12
CA PHE A 161 14.54 2.16 -11.13
C PHE A 161 15.19 0.86 -10.63
N ASN A 162 16.29 0.98 -9.88
CA ASN A 162 17.02 -0.17 -9.36
C ASN A 162 16.46 -0.69 -8.03
N ARG A 163 15.61 0.08 -7.34
CA ARG A 163 15.05 -0.32 -6.05
C ARG A 163 14.12 -1.52 -6.19
N LEU A 164 14.41 -2.58 -5.45
CA LEU A 164 13.48 -3.68 -5.26
C LEU A 164 12.29 -3.19 -4.41
N VAL A 165 11.09 -3.25 -4.97
CA VAL A 165 9.84 -2.94 -4.27
C VAL A 165 9.05 -4.21 -4.13
N LEU A 166 8.94 -4.70 -2.90
CA LEU A 166 8.07 -5.81 -2.56
C LEU A 166 6.89 -5.28 -1.77
N ALA A 167 5.70 -5.77 -2.10
CA ALA A 167 4.51 -5.39 -1.37
C ALA A 167 4.65 -5.84 0.09
N ASN A 168 4.51 -4.90 1.02
CA ASN A 168 4.53 -5.11 2.46
C ASN A 168 5.87 -5.54 3.09
N CYS A 169 6.95 -5.71 2.33
CA CYS A 169 8.28 -5.96 2.89
C CYS A 169 9.13 -4.68 2.82
N ASP A 170 9.53 -4.16 3.98
CA ASP A 170 10.53 -3.09 4.06
C ASP A 170 11.92 -3.70 3.89
N ILE A 171 12.69 -3.20 2.92
CA ILE A 171 14.03 -3.73 2.62
C ILE A 171 14.98 -3.61 3.82
N SER A 172 14.75 -2.66 4.74
CA SER A 172 15.57 -2.49 5.95
C SER A 172 15.38 -3.60 6.98
N LYS A 173 14.32 -4.40 6.83
CA LYS A 173 14.00 -5.55 7.67
C LYS A 173 14.60 -6.85 7.12
N VAL A 174 15.02 -6.86 5.85
CA VAL A 174 15.63 -8.05 5.25
C VAL A 174 16.99 -8.32 5.88
N GLY A 175 17.12 -9.47 6.54
CA GLY A 175 18.36 -9.88 7.18
C GLY A 175 18.67 -9.16 8.49
N ASP A 176 17.64 -8.72 9.22
CA ASP A 176 17.77 -8.04 10.51
C ASP A 176 17.86 -8.98 11.74
N GLU A 177 18.19 -10.26 11.49
CA GLU A 177 18.29 -11.36 12.45
C GLU A 177 16.96 -11.96 12.94
N ASP A 178 15.83 -11.40 12.50
CA ASP A 178 14.50 -11.96 12.73
C ASP A 178 13.90 -12.54 11.44
N CYS A 179 12.89 -13.40 11.56
CA CYS A 179 12.09 -13.79 10.40
C CYS A 179 10.87 -12.89 10.28
N ASP A 180 10.85 -12.04 9.27
CA ASP A 180 9.73 -11.21 8.87
C ASP A 180 8.88 -11.92 7.80
N PRO A 181 7.66 -12.39 8.13
CA PRO A 181 6.81 -13.16 7.21
C PRO A 181 6.47 -12.42 5.91
N GLU A 182 6.38 -11.09 5.95
CA GLU A 182 6.22 -10.22 4.78
C GLU A 182 7.40 -10.28 3.81
N CYS A 183 8.60 -10.56 4.32
CA CYS A 183 9.85 -10.64 3.57
C CYS A 183 10.22 -12.08 3.21
N ASN A 184 9.35 -13.05 3.50
CA ASN A 184 9.54 -14.47 3.16
C ASN A 184 9.30 -14.75 1.66
N HIS A 185 10.19 -14.23 0.81
CA HIS A 185 10.07 -14.30 -0.65
C HIS A 185 11.39 -14.71 -1.31
N THR A 186 11.33 -15.34 -2.49
CA THR A 186 12.56 -15.74 -3.22
C THR A 186 13.46 -14.55 -3.56
N LEU A 187 12.85 -13.41 -3.91
CA LEU A 187 13.55 -12.16 -4.26
C LEU A 187 14.34 -11.53 -3.10
N THR A 188 14.06 -11.89 -1.84
CA THR A 188 14.79 -11.42 -0.64
C THR A 188 15.68 -12.51 -0.04
N GLY A 189 15.83 -13.65 -0.72
CA GLY A 189 16.51 -14.81 -0.14
C GLY A 189 15.73 -15.44 1.03
N PHE A 190 14.40 -15.26 1.07
CA PHE A 190 13.54 -15.66 2.19
C PHE A 190 13.97 -14.99 3.49
N ASP A 191 14.01 -13.66 3.42
CA ASP A 191 14.50 -12.79 4.48
C ASP A 191 15.97 -13.09 4.84
N ALA A 192 16.85 -13.02 3.84
CA ALA A 192 18.27 -13.41 3.95
C ALA A 192 18.48 -14.79 4.62
N GLY A 193 17.52 -15.70 4.47
CA GLY A 193 17.50 -17.06 5.02
C GLY A 193 16.87 -17.20 6.41
N TYR A 194 16.51 -16.12 7.10
CA TYR A 194 15.92 -16.17 8.45
C TYR A 194 14.53 -16.80 8.47
N CYS A 195 13.75 -16.63 7.41
CA CYS A 195 12.42 -17.26 7.28
C CYS A 195 12.43 -18.68 6.72
N LYS A 196 13.62 -19.24 6.46
CA LYS A 196 13.76 -20.63 6.00
C LYS A 196 14.35 -21.53 7.08
N PRO A 197 13.88 -22.79 7.18
CA PRO A 197 14.67 -23.80 7.87
C PRO A 197 16.02 -23.91 7.16
N ARG A 198 17.10 -24.04 7.93
CA ARG A 198 18.49 -24.09 7.44
C ARG A 198 18.64 -25.11 6.29
N THR A 199 18.47 -24.64 5.05
CA THR A 199 18.68 -25.43 3.84
C THR A 199 20.17 -25.46 3.50
N ARG A 200 20.65 -26.62 3.04
CA ARG A 200 22.06 -26.76 2.65
C ARG A 200 22.27 -26.15 1.27
N CYS A 201 23.10 -25.11 1.16
CA CYS A 201 23.58 -24.62 -0.12
C CYS A 201 24.60 -25.64 -0.67
N PRO A 202 24.42 -26.16 -1.90
CA PRO A 202 25.37 -27.08 -2.51
C PRO A 202 26.77 -26.46 -2.64
N GLU A 203 27.82 -27.22 -2.32
CA GLU A 203 29.21 -26.73 -2.35
C GLU A 203 29.64 -26.21 -3.73
N HIS A 204 29.08 -26.76 -4.82
CA HIS A 204 29.38 -26.32 -6.18
C HIS A 204 28.71 -24.99 -6.58
N LYS A 205 27.77 -24.49 -5.76
CA LYS A 205 27.11 -23.20 -5.97
C LYS A 205 27.80 -22.06 -5.24
N GLN A 206 28.45 -22.38 -4.11
CA GLN A 206 29.17 -21.40 -3.32
C GLN A 206 30.36 -20.82 -4.08
N ALA A 207 30.44 -19.49 -4.19
CA ALA A 207 31.56 -18.78 -4.82
C ALA A 207 31.83 -19.22 -6.28
N ASN A 208 30.79 -19.57 -7.04
CA ASN A 208 30.95 -20.05 -8.41
C ASN A 208 31.01 -18.90 -9.45
N GLY A 209 30.97 -17.65 -8.99
CA GLY A 209 30.94 -16.46 -9.83
C GLY A 209 29.53 -16.08 -10.32
N VAL A 210 28.49 -16.64 -9.71
CA VAL A 210 27.07 -16.38 -9.99
C VAL A 210 26.38 -16.21 -8.64
N CYS A 211 25.57 -15.15 -8.47
CA CYS A 211 24.76 -15.03 -7.27
C CYS A 211 23.62 -16.07 -7.28
N ASP A 212 23.79 -17.16 -6.53
CA ASP A 212 22.81 -18.24 -6.34
C ASP A 212 21.82 -17.87 -5.20
N PRO A 213 20.52 -17.63 -5.48
CA PRO A 213 19.57 -17.15 -4.47
C PRO A 213 19.37 -18.08 -3.27
N GLU A 214 19.57 -19.39 -3.44
CA GLU A 214 19.53 -20.37 -2.35
C GLU A 214 20.74 -20.31 -1.41
N CYS A 215 21.83 -19.68 -1.86
CA CYS A 215 23.07 -19.46 -1.12
C CYS A 215 23.19 -18.01 -0.63
N ASN A 216 22.32 -17.11 -1.10
CA ASN A 216 22.24 -15.72 -0.70
C ASN A 216 21.59 -15.52 0.69
N CYS A 217 22.26 -16.04 1.71
CA CYS A 217 21.87 -15.89 3.11
C CYS A 217 23.10 -15.76 4.00
N GLU A 218 22.90 -15.31 5.24
CA GLU A 218 24.00 -15.05 6.18
C GLU A 218 24.88 -16.29 6.42
N ASN A 219 24.27 -17.48 6.57
CA ASN A 219 25.00 -18.73 6.85
C ASN A 219 26.01 -19.13 5.76
N TYR A 220 25.84 -18.65 4.52
CA TYR A 220 26.79 -18.85 3.42
C TYR A 220 27.48 -17.56 3.02
N SER A 221 27.51 -16.55 3.91
CA SER A 221 28.14 -15.26 3.66
C SER A 221 27.65 -14.61 2.35
N TYR A 222 26.33 -14.68 2.09
CA TYR A 222 25.69 -14.14 0.89
C TYR A 222 26.33 -14.69 -0.39
N ASP A 223 26.36 -16.03 -0.47
CA ASP A 223 27.02 -16.79 -1.52
C ASP A 223 28.54 -16.51 -1.61
N ASN A 224 29.21 -16.52 -0.45
CA ASN A 224 30.62 -16.15 -0.30
C ASN A 224 30.98 -14.79 -0.95
N GLY A 225 30.02 -13.87 -0.93
CA GLY A 225 30.15 -12.53 -1.47
C GLY A 225 29.75 -12.38 -2.94
N ASP A 226 29.43 -13.45 -3.67
CA ASP A 226 29.01 -13.34 -5.08
C ASP A 226 27.75 -12.48 -5.23
N CYS A 227 26.82 -12.56 -4.27
CA CYS A 227 25.60 -11.75 -4.25
C CYS A 227 25.80 -10.29 -3.83
N CYS A 228 26.95 -9.95 -3.30
CA CYS A 228 27.33 -8.57 -2.95
C CYS A 228 28.52 -8.06 -3.79
N ASN A 229 28.84 -8.73 -4.90
CA ASN A 229 29.90 -8.30 -5.80
C ASN A 229 29.33 -7.57 -7.04
N PRO A 230 29.60 -6.27 -7.22
CA PRO A 230 29.08 -5.50 -8.35
C PRO A 230 29.64 -5.95 -9.72
N SER A 231 30.71 -6.75 -9.73
CA SER A 231 31.25 -7.34 -10.96
C SER A 231 30.52 -8.62 -11.38
N ILE A 232 29.74 -9.22 -10.48
CA ILE A 232 29.04 -10.50 -10.68
C ILE A 232 27.53 -10.28 -10.86
N THR A 233 26.94 -9.41 -10.04
CA THR A 233 25.48 -9.23 -9.98
C THR A 233 25.08 -7.77 -9.82
N ASP A 234 23.79 -7.49 -10.02
CA ASP A 234 23.20 -6.19 -9.70
C ASP A 234 22.96 -6.10 -8.18
N VAL A 235 23.98 -5.63 -7.45
CA VAL A 235 23.99 -5.57 -5.98
C VAL A 235 22.84 -4.76 -5.39
N THR A 236 22.23 -3.86 -6.17
CA THR A 236 21.03 -3.11 -5.73
C THR A 236 19.80 -4.00 -5.55
N LYS A 237 19.83 -5.21 -6.13
CA LYS A 237 18.74 -6.20 -6.07
C LYS A 237 19.08 -7.44 -5.27
N THR A 238 20.36 -7.76 -5.14
CA THR A 238 20.82 -9.06 -4.64
C THR A 238 21.68 -8.97 -3.38
N CYS A 239 22.25 -7.81 -3.05
CA CYS A 239 23.04 -7.68 -1.84
C CYS A 239 22.15 -7.35 -0.65
N PHE A 240 21.96 -8.34 0.22
CA PHE A 240 21.18 -8.20 1.46
C PHE A 240 22.04 -8.14 2.71
N ASN A 241 23.37 -8.08 2.56
CA ASN A 241 24.29 -8.01 3.68
C ASN A 241 24.24 -6.63 4.34
N PRO A 242 23.76 -6.49 5.60
CA PRO A 242 23.68 -5.21 6.28
C PRO A 242 25.06 -4.58 6.53
N ALA A 243 26.12 -5.39 6.58
CA ALA A 243 27.49 -4.94 6.73
C ALA A 243 28.14 -4.49 5.40
N SER A 244 27.46 -4.65 4.27
CA SER A 244 27.96 -4.18 2.98
C SER A 244 27.94 -2.65 2.92
N HIS A 245 29.03 -2.06 2.43
CA HIS A 245 29.17 -0.61 2.23
C HIS A 245 28.74 -0.14 0.82
N LEU A 246 28.06 -1.00 0.06
CA LEU A 246 27.66 -0.78 -1.33
C LEU A 246 26.32 -0.07 -1.47
#